data_AF-A0AB36RN92-F1
#
_entry.id   AF-A0AB36RN92-F1
#
_cell.length_a   1.000
_cell.length_b   1.000
_cell.length_c   1.000
_cell.angle_alpha   90.00
_cell.angle_beta   90.00
_cell.angle_gamma   90.00
#
_symmetry.space_group_name_H-M   'P 1'
#
loop_
_entity.id
_entity.type
_entity.pdbx_description
1 polymer ?
#
loop_
_entity_poly.entity_id
_entity_poly.type
_entity_poly.pdbx_seq_one_letter_code
_entity_poly.pdbx_strand_id
1 'polypeptide(L)'
;MPPALDMDALQLLIDDTVTGPSPTPADAARLFVVLARAQPFEDGNKRTAILAANALLPDGIVLVVPHDREGSGAVEAQFHDLLARAYVCGDEDGRAIDAVVEFMLAHQAAEGK
;
A
#
# COMPACT_ATOMS: atom_id res chain seq x y z
N MET A 1 -0.88 -21.13 -2.20
CA MET A 1 -0.54 -19.72 -2.43
C MET A 1 0.40 -19.64 -3.62
N PRO A 2 0.37 -18.57 -4.43
CA PRO A 2 1.45 -18.33 -5.37
C PRO A 2 2.80 -18.25 -4.62
N PRO A 3 3.91 -18.64 -5.26
CA PRO A 3 5.23 -18.53 -4.64
C PRO A 3 5.55 -17.07 -4.32
N ALA A 4 6.22 -16.85 -3.18
CA ALA A 4 6.79 -15.55 -2.84
C ALA A 4 7.74 -15.08 -3.95
N LEU A 5 7.74 -13.78 -4.22
CA LEU A 5 8.74 -13.18 -5.11
C LEU A 5 10.14 -13.33 -4.50
N ASP A 6 11.12 -13.61 -5.35
CA ASP A 6 12.53 -13.52 -4.96
C ASP A 6 12.99 -12.05 -4.87
N MET A 7 14.22 -11.85 -4.40
CA MET A 7 14.75 -10.51 -4.15
C MET A 7 14.95 -9.69 -5.43
N ASP A 8 15.28 -10.33 -6.55
CA ASP A 8 15.49 -9.64 -7.83
C ASP A 8 14.15 -9.16 -8.39
N ALA A 9 13.12 -10.01 -8.32
CA ALA A 9 11.77 -9.63 -8.72
C ALA A 9 11.17 -8.58 -7.78
N LEU A 10 11.49 -8.61 -6.48
CA LEU A 10 11.09 -7.57 -5.53
C LEU A 10 11.75 -6.22 -5.84
N GLN A 11 13.02 -6.21 -6.22
CA GLN A 11 13.71 -4.98 -6.60
C GLN A 11 13.11 -4.37 -7.86
N LEU A 12 12.88 -5.17 -8.90
CA LEU A 12 12.19 -4.73 -10.12
C LEU A 12 10.82 -4.12 -9.81
N LEU A 13 10.07 -4.75 -8.90
CA LEU A 13 8.77 -4.26 -8.48
C LEU A 13 8.83 -2.89 -7.81
N ILE A 14 9.86 -2.63 -7.01
CA ILE A 14 10.09 -1.33 -6.37
C ILE A 14 10.46 -0.29 -7.42
N ASP A 15 11.39 -0.62 -8.31
CA ASP A 15 11.89 0.28 -9.36
C ASP A 15 10.78 0.69 -10.35
N ASP A 16 9.89 -0.24 -10.70
CA ASP A 16 8.73 0.02 -11.57
C ASP A 16 7.68 0.91 -10.88
N THR A 17 7.60 0.87 -9.55
CA THR A 17 6.60 1.62 -8.79
C THR A 17 7.06 3.05 -8.46
N VAL A 18 8.35 3.23 -8.15
CA VAL A 18 8.89 4.52 -7.70
C VAL A 18 9.59 5.22 -8.85
N THR A 19 8.86 6.08 -9.56
CA THR A 19 9.40 6.78 -10.72
C THR A 19 9.84 8.20 -10.37
N GLY A 20 11.15 8.46 -10.44
CA GLY A 20 11.72 9.81 -10.34
C GLY A 20 12.27 10.22 -8.97
N PRO A 21 12.87 11.43 -8.86
CA PRO A 21 13.67 11.85 -7.70
C PRO A 21 12.86 12.33 -6.49
N SER A 22 11.53 12.42 -6.60
CA SER A 22 10.68 12.97 -5.53
C SER A 22 9.34 12.24 -5.49
N PRO A 23 9.27 11.10 -4.77
CA PRO A 23 8.05 10.30 -4.65
C PRO A 23 6.93 11.08 -3.97
N THR A 24 5.72 10.93 -4.49
CA THR A 24 4.50 11.51 -3.93
C THR A 24 3.86 10.59 -2.89
N PRO A 25 2.91 11.07 -2.06
CA PRO A 25 2.08 10.20 -1.21
C PRO A 25 1.34 9.11 -1.99
N ALA A 26 0.97 9.38 -3.25
CA ALA A 26 0.35 8.38 -4.12
C ALA A 26 1.35 7.28 -4.51
N ASP A 27 2.61 7.63 -4.80
CA ASP A 27 3.66 6.65 -5.10
C ASP A 27 3.98 5.78 -3.88
N ALA A 28 4.06 6.39 -2.69
CA ALA A 28 4.21 5.66 -1.44
C ALA A 28 3.03 4.70 -1.17
N ALA A 29 1.80 5.17 -1.34
CA ALA A 29 0.61 4.33 -1.20
C ALA A 29 0.58 3.19 -2.23
N ARG A 30 0.96 3.46 -3.48
CA ARG A 30 1.07 2.43 -4.52
C ARG A 30 2.13 1.40 -4.16
N LEU A 31 3.31 1.83 -3.69
CA LEU A 31 4.36 0.92 -3.22
C LEU A 31 3.87 0.02 -2.07
N PHE A 32 3.13 0.58 -1.11
CA PHE A 32 2.52 -0.22 -0.05
C PHE A 32 1.64 -1.35 -0.61
N VAL A 33 0.72 -1.05 -1.54
CA VAL A 33 -0.21 -2.06 -2.09
C VAL A 33 0.54 -3.15 -2.83
N VAL A 34 1.49 -2.74 -3.67
CA VAL A 34 2.28 -3.62 -4.52
C VAL A 34 3.15 -4.55 -3.68
N LEU A 35 3.86 -4.03 -2.66
CA LEU A 35 4.68 -4.84 -1.75
C LEU A 35 3.82 -5.73 -0.84
N ALA A 36 2.69 -5.23 -0.34
CA ALA A 36 1.78 -6.04 0.46
C ALA A 36 1.24 -7.23 -0.34
N ARG A 37 0.99 -7.05 -1.64
CA ARG A 37 0.57 -8.12 -2.56
C ARG A 37 1.67 -9.12 -2.88
N ALA A 38 2.92 -8.69 -2.95
CA ALA A 38 4.07 -9.53 -3.26
C ALA A 38 4.28 -10.71 -2.27
N GLN A 39 3.83 -10.53 -1.02
CA GLN A 39 3.90 -11.54 0.06
C GLN A 39 5.28 -12.25 0.18
N PRO A 40 6.41 -11.52 0.25
CA PRO A 40 7.74 -12.13 0.31
C PRO A 40 8.05 -12.81 1.66
N PHE A 41 7.31 -12.48 2.72
CA PHE A 41 7.54 -13.00 4.07
C PHE A 41 6.40 -13.94 4.53
N GLU A 42 6.68 -14.83 5.48
CA GLU A 42 5.68 -15.71 6.10
C GLU A 42 4.63 -14.93 6.91
N ASP A 43 5.06 -13.86 7.59
CA ASP A 43 4.20 -12.92 8.30
C ASP A 43 4.74 -11.49 8.17
N GLY A 44 3.89 -10.50 8.40
CA GLY A 44 4.29 -9.11 8.51
C GLY A 44 4.29 -8.33 7.20
N ASN A 45 3.87 -8.92 6.08
CA ASN A 45 3.92 -8.28 4.75
C ASN A 45 3.34 -6.86 4.73
N LYS A 46 2.17 -6.63 5.34
CA LYS A 46 1.57 -5.27 5.42
C LYS A 46 2.37 -4.31 6.30
N ARG A 47 2.91 -4.79 7.43
CA ARG A 47 3.72 -4.00 8.38
C ARG A 47 5.04 -3.59 7.74
N THR A 48 5.68 -4.49 7.01
CA THR A 48 6.92 -4.19 6.28
C THR A 48 6.63 -3.28 5.07
N ALA A 49 5.55 -3.53 4.33
CA ALA A 49 5.18 -2.70 3.18
C ALA A 49 4.88 -1.25 3.57
N ILE A 50 4.16 -1.02 4.68
CA ILE A 50 3.85 0.36 5.11
C ILE A 50 5.09 1.09 5.62
N LEU A 51 6.03 0.37 6.24
CA LEU A 51 7.31 0.93 6.64
C LEU A 51 8.16 1.33 5.42
N ALA A 52 8.22 0.46 4.41
CA ALA A 52 8.94 0.75 3.16
C ALA A 52 8.32 1.93 2.40
N ALA A 53 6.98 1.99 2.31
CA ALA A 53 6.26 3.11 1.71
C ALA A 53 6.57 4.45 2.41
N ASN A 54 6.57 4.45 3.75
CA ASN A 54 6.89 5.65 4.52
C ASN A 54 8.34 6.11 4.35
N ALA A 55 9.28 5.20 4.04
CA ALA A 55 10.67 5.58 3.77
C ALA A 55 10.83 6.45 2.50
N LEU A 56 9.81 6.52 1.63
CA LEU A 56 9.79 7.39 0.47
C LEU A 56 9.30 8.82 0.77
N LEU A 57 8.70 9.04 1.94
CA LEU A 57 8.05 10.30 2.27
C LEU A 57 9.02 11.23 3.02
N PRO A 58 8.89 12.56 2.82
CA PRO A 58 9.67 13.53 3.58
C PRO A 58 9.21 13.60 5.04
N ASP A 59 10.07 14.17 5.88
CA ASP A 59 9.76 14.39 7.30
C ASP A 59 8.42 15.11 7.49
N GLY A 60 7.64 14.63 8.47
CA GLY A 60 6.34 15.21 8.82
C GLY A 60 5.15 14.69 8.00
N ILE A 61 5.37 13.83 7.01
CA ILE A 61 4.31 13.11 6.31
C ILE A 61 4.42 11.62 6.65
N VAL A 62 3.33 11.04 7.13
CA VAL A 62 3.26 9.61 7.44
C VAL A 62 2.01 9.04 6.77
N LEU A 63 2.21 7.99 5.99
CA LEU A 63 1.14 7.17 5.45
C LEU A 63 0.73 6.13 6.50
N VAL A 64 -0.54 6.15 6.88
CA VAL A 64 -1.13 5.21 7.84
C VAL A 64 -2.18 4.34 7.13
N VAL A 65 -2.33 3.10 7.59
CA VAL A 65 -3.44 2.25 7.12
C VAL A 65 -4.77 2.85 7.61
N PRO A 66 -5.77 3.02 6.74
CA PRO A 66 -7.08 3.55 7.12
C PRO A 66 -7.73 2.74 8.25
N HIS A 67 -8.23 3.44 9.26
CA HIS A 67 -8.95 2.87 10.39
C HIS A 67 -10.01 3.84 10.92
N ASP A 68 -11.02 3.33 11.61
CA ASP A 68 -12.04 4.16 12.25
C ASP A 68 -11.57 4.67 13.60
N ARG A 69 -11.55 6.00 13.78
CA ARG A 69 -11.30 6.61 15.09
C ARG A 69 -12.36 6.24 16.13
N GLU A 70 -13.61 6.09 15.70
CA GLU A 70 -14.75 5.72 16.55
C GLU A 70 -14.85 4.20 16.79
N GLY A 71 -14.00 3.40 16.13
CA GLY A 71 -13.92 1.95 16.35
C GLY A 71 -15.09 1.15 15.76
N SER A 72 -15.80 1.70 14.78
CA SER A 72 -16.90 0.98 14.11
C SER A 72 -16.41 -0.21 13.28
N GLY A 73 -15.16 -0.15 12.79
CA GLY A 73 -14.51 -1.17 11.97
C GLY A 73 -14.90 -1.14 10.49
N ALA A 74 -15.74 -0.19 10.07
CA ALA A 74 -16.24 -0.07 8.71
C ALA A 74 -15.15 0.39 7.74
N VAL A 75 -14.30 1.36 8.13
CA VAL A 75 -13.17 1.81 7.29
C VAL A 75 -12.15 0.69 7.12
N GLU A 76 -11.83 -0.04 8.19
CA GLU A 76 -10.92 -1.18 8.14
C GLU A 76 -11.49 -2.31 7.26
N ALA A 77 -12.78 -2.61 7.39
CA ALA A 77 -13.43 -3.63 6.57
C ALA A 77 -13.38 -3.27 5.08
N GLN A 78 -13.69 -2.01 4.74
CA GLN A 78 -13.64 -1.54 3.36
C GLN A 78 -12.22 -1.52 2.81
N PHE A 79 -11.24 -1.05 3.59
CA PHE A 79 -9.83 -1.11 3.22
C PHE A 79 -9.38 -2.55 2.93
N HIS A 80 -9.74 -3.49 3.80
CA HIS A 80 -9.38 -4.90 3.62
C HIS A 80 -10.05 -5.54 2.41
N ASP A 81 -11.29 -5.18 2.08
CA ASP A 81 -11.97 -5.65 0.87
C ASP A 81 -11.27 -5.12 -0.40
N LEU A 82 -10.97 -3.83 -0.45
CA LEU A 82 -10.24 -3.23 -1.57
C LEU A 82 -8.85 -3.87 -1.74
N LEU A 83 -8.12 -4.07 -0.64
CA LEU A 83 -6.81 -4.71 -0.67
C LEU A 83 -6.89 -6.18 -1.12
N ALA A 84 -7.90 -6.93 -0.67
CA ALA A 84 -8.13 -8.31 -1.11
C ALA A 84 -8.43 -8.37 -2.61
N ARG A 85 -9.22 -7.42 -3.13
CA ARG A 85 -9.47 -7.29 -4.58
C ARG A 85 -8.20 -6.98 -5.35
N ALA A 86 -7.34 -6.08 -4.85
CA ALA A 86 -6.04 -5.81 -5.46
C ALA A 86 -5.14 -7.06 -5.47
N TYR A 87 -5.21 -7.92 -4.46
CA TYR A 87 -4.46 -9.17 -4.44
C TYR A 87 -4.91 -10.13 -5.54
N VAL A 88 -6.22 -10.31 -5.70
CA VAL A 88 -6.82 -11.25 -6.65
C VAL A 88 -6.72 -10.76 -8.09
N CYS A 89 -7.08 -9.50 -8.36
CA CYS A 89 -7.12 -8.94 -9.70
C CYS A 89 -5.73 -8.50 -10.21
N GLY A 90 -4.78 -8.25 -9.32
CA GLY A 90 -3.46 -7.73 -9.70
C GLY A 90 -3.51 -6.36 -10.37
N ASP A 91 -2.51 -6.09 -11.21
CA ASP A 91 -2.32 -4.82 -11.93
C ASP A 91 -2.77 -4.91 -13.41
N GLU A 92 -3.48 -5.98 -13.82
CA GLU A 92 -3.83 -6.20 -15.24
C GLU A 92 -4.58 -5.00 -15.87
N ASP A 93 -5.34 -4.27 -15.05
CA ASP A 93 -6.03 -3.03 -15.44
C ASP A 93 -5.65 -1.80 -14.59
N GLY A 94 -4.76 -1.90 -13.60
CA GLY A 94 -4.43 -0.82 -12.65
C GLY A 94 -5.52 -0.41 -11.64
N ARG A 95 -6.79 -0.56 -12.01
CA ARG A 95 -7.97 -0.05 -11.28
C ARG A 95 -8.09 -0.54 -9.84
N ALA A 96 -7.69 -1.78 -9.56
CA ALA A 96 -7.80 -2.34 -8.22
C ALA A 96 -6.76 -1.73 -7.26
N ILE A 97 -5.55 -1.49 -7.75
CA ILE A 97 -4.50 -0.81 -7.00
C ILE A 97 -4.87 0.66 -6.80
N ASP A 98 -5.31 1.33 -7.87
CA ASP A 98 -5.71 2.74 -7.80
C ASP A 98 -6.84 2.97 -6.80
N ALA A 99 -7.84 2.08 -6.75
CA ALA A 99 -8.93 2.18 -5.77
C ALA A 99 -8.42 2.09 -4.31
N VAL A 100 -7.41 1.27 -4.03
CA VAL A 100 -6.79 1.21 -2.69
C VAL A 100 -6.01 2.48 -2.41
N VAL A 101 -5.23 2.97 -3.38
CA VAL A 101 -4.44 4.20 -3.25
C VAL A 101 -5.34 5.40 -2.98
N GLU A 102 -6.39 5.59 -3.79
CA GLU A 102 -7.38 6.65 -3.60
C GLU A 102 -8.04 6.56 -2.23
N PHE A 103 -8.44 5.36 -1.80
CA PHE A 103 -9.03 5.15 -0.48
C PHE A 103 -8.05 5.49 0.64
N MET A 104 -6.79 5.08 0.54
CA MET A 104 -5.76 5.42 1.53
C MET A 104 -5.58 6.93 1.63
N LEU A 105 -5.41 7.62 0.49
CA LEU A 105 -5.18 9.07 0.44
C LEU A 105 -6.36 9.87 1.00
N ALA A 106 -7.60 9.47 0.70
CA ALA A 106 -8.80 10.11 1.23
C ALA A 106 -8.88 10.04 2.77
N HIS A 107 -8.30 9.00 3.38
CA HIS A 107 -8.33 8.78 4.83
C HIS A 107 -7.06 9.26 5.55
N GLN A 108 -6.04 9.80 4.86
CA GLN A 108 -4.88 10.40 5.53
C GLN A 108 -5.22 11.76 6.17
N ALA A 109 -6.17 12.51 5.59
CA ALA A 109 -6.50 13.86 6.02
C ALA A 109 -7.31 13.92 7.33
N ALA A 110 -7.86 12.79 7.78
CA ALA A 110 -8.68 12.72 8.99
C ALA A 110 -7.88 12.63 10.30
N GLU A 111 -6.58 12.34 10.21
CA GLU A 111 -5.69 12.10 11.37
C GLU A 111 -4.97 13.38 11.86
N GLY A 112 -5.10 14.49 11.12
CA GLY A 112 -4.29 15.71 11.29
C GLY A 112 -4.95 16.89 12.02
N LYS A 113 -6.03 16.70 12.80
CA LYS A 113 -6.69 17.80 13.53
C LYS A 113 -6.94 17.51 15.01
#